data_AF-A0AA44R8W4-F1
#
_entry.id   AF-A0AA44R8W4-F1
#
_cell.length_a   1.000
_cell.length_b   1.000
_cell.length_c   1.000
_cell.angle_alpha   90.00
_cell.angle_beta   90.00
_cell.angle_gamma   90.00
#
_symmetry.space_group_name_H-M   'P 1'
#
loop_
_entity.id
_entity.type
_entity.pdbx_description
1 polymer ?
#
loop_
_entity_poly.entity_id
_entity_poly.type
_entity_poly.pdbx_seq_one_letter_code
_entity_poly.pdbx_strand_id
1 'polypeptide(L)'
;MESKVERYVENYVVSKNTMALLPVVLGEKKVVTRIVEMEDSFFVFQKPLDIIERSCRKHGSSFFGRKEGTKELTSITHKAPIAISPTDQLYFFPTYSYSRKECAWLSHFHIENNKELKDGNLIIRFINGFAVKLEISKSSFENQQNRTAKLRTEYEDRKKKQGNPSFKEIDKSEESKLTPAYEKVYFVREGEV
;
A
#
# COMPACT_ATOMS: atom_id res chain seq x y z
N MET A 1 20.05 -29.11 10.32
CA MET A 1 19.44 -27.85 9.84
C MET A 1 20.59 -26.92 9.59
N GLU A 2 21.05 -26.78 8.33
CA GLU A 2 22.19 -25.91 8.02
C GLU A 2 21.86 -24.48 8.45
N SER A 3 22.80 -23.84 9.15
CA SER A 3 22.68 -22.46 9.57
C SER A 3 22.69 -21.58 8.32
N LYS A 4 21.50 -21.21 7.85
CA LYS A 4 21.36 -20.23 6.76
C LYS A 4 22.03 -18.94 7.24
N VAL A 5 23.09 -18.50 6.55
CA VAL A 5 23.75 -17.23 6.88
C VAL A 5 22.72 -16.12 6.70
N GLU A 6 22.52 -15.32 7.75
CA GLU A 6 21.64 -14.17 7.69
C GLU A 6 22.19 -13.16 6.67
N ARG A 7 21.33 -12.72 5.76
CA ARG A 7 21.71 -11.86 4.64
C ARG A 7 20.93 -10.55 4.65
N TYR A 8 21.47 -9.54 3.98
CA TYR A 8 20.82 -8.25 3.86
C TYR A 8 20.91 -7.67 2.46
N VAL A 9 20.03 -6.72 2.17
CA VAL A 9 20.10 -5.85 0.99
C VAL A 9 20.04 -4.38 1.43
N GLU A 10 20.64 -3.49 0.65
CA GLU A 10 20.72 -2.05 1.01
C GLU A 10 19.37 -1.34 0.93
N ASN A 11 18.57 -1.70 -0.09
CA ASN A 11 17.33 -1.03 -0.41
C ASN A 11 16.30 -2.07 -0.84
N TYR A 12 15.04 -1.84 -0.48
CA TYR A 12 13.95 -2.73 -0.86
C TYR A 12 12.72 -1.97 -1.35
N VAL A 13 12.03 -2.58 -2.32
CA VAL A 13 10.76 -2.13 -2.87
C VAL A 13 9.81 -3.31 -2.76
N VAL A 14 8.67 -3.08 -2.12
CA VAL A 14 7.62 -4.09 -1.99
C VAL A 14 7.20 -4.59 -3.38
N SER A 15 7.11 -5.90 -3.51
CA SER A 15 6.73 -6.62 -4.72
C SER A 15 5.58 -7.58 -4.43
N LYS A 16 5.11 -8.29 -5.46
CA LYS A 16 4.09 -9.33 -5.31
C LYS A 16 4.55 -10.51 -4.46
N ASN A 17 5.85 -10.66 -4.22
CA ASN A 17 6.37 -11.72 -3.36
C ASN A 17 6.41 -11.32 -1.88
N THR A 18 6.27 -10.03 -1.56
CA THR A 18 6.38 -9.54 -0.18
C THR A 18 5.13 -9.91 0.64
N MET A 19 5.29 -10.69 1.71
CA MET A 19 4.21 -11.04 2.63
C MET A 19 4.19 -10.12 3.86
N ALA A 20 5.35 -9.78 4.42
CA ALA A 20 5.45 -8.95 5.61
C ALA A 20 6.74 -8.12 5.68
N LEU A 21 6.62 -6.95 6.31
CA LEU A 21 7.72 -6.12 6.78
C LEU A 21 7.70 -6.13 8.31
N LEU A 22 8.62 -6.86 8.93
CA LEU A 22 8.66 -7.02 10.38
C LEU A 22 9.75 -6.12 10.97
N PRO A 23 9.43 -5.21 11.89
CA PRO A 23 10.44 -4.40 12.54
C PRO A 23 11.30 -5.26 13.46
N VAL A 24 12.61 -5.03 13.43
CA VAL A 24 13.59 -5.66 14.30
C VAL A 24 14.44 -4.58 14.92
N VAL A 25 14.64 -4.65 16.24
CA VAL A 25 15.50 -3.72 16.97
C VAL A 25 16.95 -4.22 16.87
N LEU A 26 17.82 -3.42 16.24
CA LEU A 26 19.25 -3.65 16.14
C LEU A 26 19.99 -2.71 17.12
N GLY A 27 20.63 -3.29 18.15
CA GLY A 27 21.20 -2.54 19.26
C GLY A 27 20.13 -1.80 20.07
N GLU A 28 20.46 -0.67 20.69
CA GLU A 28 19.53 0.01 21.60
C GLU A 28 18.49 0.91 20.91
N LYS A 29 18.76 1.39 19.69
CA LYS A 29 17.94 2.47 19.08
C LYS A 29 17.64 2.32 17.60
N LYS A 30 18.29 1.40 16.87
CA LYS A 30 18.08 1.28 15.42
C LYS A 30 16.98 0.27 15.15
N VAL A 31 15.98 0.67 14.35
CA VAL A 31 14.96 -0.24 13.83
C VAL A 31 15.33 -0.58 12.39
N VAL A 32 15.51 -1.87 12.12
CA VAL A 32 15.68 -2.44 10.78
C VAL A 32 14.46 -3.30 10.45
N THR A 33 14.40 -3.83 9.24
CA THR A 33 13.25 -4.64 8.80
C THR A 33 13.72 -6.04 8.41
N ARG A 34 13.04 -7.06 8.92
CA ARG A 34 13.06 -8.39 8.32
C ARG A 34 11.97 -8.46 7.26
N ILE A 35 12.38 -8.66 6.01
CA ILE A 35 11.49 -8.92 4.89
C ILE A 35 11.12 -10.39 4.93
N VAL A 36 9.83 -10.66 4.78
CA VAL A 36 9.31 -12.01 4.60
C VAL A 36 8.68 -12.07 3.21
N GLU A 37 9.32 -12.77 2.30
CA GLU A 37 8.81 -13.08 0.97
C GLU A 37 8.28 -14.51 0.89
N MET A 38 7.60 -14.85 -0.20
CA MET A 38 7.02 -16.16 -0.45
C MET A 38 8.03 -17.33 -0.33
N GLU A 39 9.27 -17.12 -0.74
CA GLU A 39 10.30 -18.18 -0.77
C GLU A 39 11.54 -17.83 0.06
N ASP A 40 11.59 -16.62 0.64
CA ASP A 40 12.80 -16.13 1.27
C ASP A 40 12.55 -15.14 2.41
N SER A 41 13.57 -14.96 3.25
CA SER A 41 13.58 -13.92 4.28
C SER A 41 15.00 -13.39 4.47
N PHE A 42 15.10 -12.06 4.59
CA PHE A 42 16.37 -11.35 4.71
C PHE A 42 16.16 -9.98 5.38
N PHE A 43 17.26 -9.31 5.72
CA PHE A 43 17.24 -8.02 6.38
C PHE A 43 17.39 -6.84 5.41
N VAL A 44 16.79 -5.72 5.79
CA VAL A 44 17.00 -4.41 5.15
C VAL A 44 17.23 -3.39 6.26
N PHE A 45 18.28 -2.58 6.13
CA PHE A 45 18.67 -1.59 7.13
C PHE A 45 17.84 -0.29 7.03
N GLN A 46 16.54 -0.43 6.81
CA GLN A 46 15.55 0.63 6.71
C GLN A 46 14.37 0.30 7.65
N LYS A 47 13.64 1.30 8.11
CA LYS A 47 12.40 1.07 8.88
C LYS A 47 11.29 0.59 7.94
N PRO A 48 10.28 -0.16 8.44
CA PRO A 48 9.17 -0.60 7.61
C PRO A 48 8.46 0.56 6.89
N LEU A 49 8.27 1.70 7.57
CA LEU A 49 7.67 2.89 6.97
C LEU A 49 8.49 3.43 5.79
N ASP A 50 9.82 3.51 5.93
CA ASP A 50 10.70 4.01 4.87
C ASP A 50 10.61 3.14 3.60
N ILE A 51 10.48 1.83 3.78
CA ILE A 51 10.28 0.86 2.70
C ILE A 51 8.92 1.08 2.04
N ILE A 52 7.84 1.26 2.81
CA ILE A 52 6.51 1.55 2.27
C ILE A 52 6.51 2.86 1.49
N GLU A 53 7.12 3.93 2.02
CA GLU A 53 7.21 5.22 1.33
C GLU A 53 8.00 5.13 0.02
N ARG A 54 9.17 4.47 0.05
CA ARG A 54 9.96 4.22 -1.15
C ARG A 54 9.16 3.41 -2.17
N SER A 55 8.44 2.39 -1.71
CA SER A 55 7.61 1.55 -2.58
C SER A 55 6.50 2.36 -3.23
N CYS A 56 5.84 3.25 -2.50
CA CYS A 56 4.86 4.18 -3.09
C CYS A 56 5.51 5.01 -4.21
N ARG A 57 6.67 5.63 -3.93
CA ARG A 57 7.38 6.50 -4.90
C ARG A 57 7.75 5.74 -6.17
N LYS A 58 8.21 4.49 -6.03
CA LYS A 58 8.56 3.63 -7.17
C LYS A 58 7.35 3.21 -8.01
N HIS A 59 6.15 3.18 -7.42
CA HIS A 59 4.89 2.96 -8.13
C HIS A 59 4.16 4.27 -8.47
N GLY A 60 4.90 5.38 -8.60
CA GLY A 60 4.39 6.64 -9.15
C GLY A 60 3.51 7.47 -8.20
N SER A 61 3.56 7.24 -6.88
CA SER A 61 2.76 8.02 -5.92
C SER A 61 3.53 8.31 -4.63
N SER A 62 3.15 9.34 -3.88
CA SER A 62 3.69 9.56 -2.55
C SER A 62 2.91 8.73 -1.51
N PHE A 63 3.56 8.40 -0.40
CA PHE A 63 2.86 7.78 0.74
C PHE A 63 1.67 8.62 1.23
N PHE A 64 1.85 9.94 1.32
CA PHE A 64 0.78 10.86 1.70
C PHE A 64 -0.36 10.88 0.69
N GLY A 65 -0.05 10.87 -0.61
CA GLY A 65 -1.07 10.77 -1.66
C GLY A 65 -1.87 9.46 -1.55
N ARG A 66 -1.21 8.32 -1.32
CA ARG A 66 -1.90 7.05 -1.07
C ARG A 66 -2.75 7.08 0.20
N LYS A 67 -2.26 7.70 1.27
CA LYS A 67 -3.00 7.85 2.54
C LYS A 67 -4.24 8.73 2.38
N GLU A 68 -4.13 9.88 1.71
CA GLU A 68 -5.29 10.74 1.42
C GLU A 68 -6.28 10.03 0.48
N GLY A 69 -5.79 9.29 -0.53
CA GLY A 69 -6.63 8.44 -1.37
C GLY A 69 -7.40 7.40 -0.55
N THR A 70 -6.77 6.73 0.41
CA THR A 70 -7.47 5.82 1.34
C THR A 70 -8.56 6.55 2.13
N LYS A 71 -8.26 7.75 2.65
CA LYS A 71 -9.23 8.56 3.39
C LYS A 71 -10.43 8.95 2.51
N GLU A 72 -10.20 9.41 1.29
CA GLU A 72 -11.25 9.78 0.35
C GLU A 72 -12.15 8.59 -0.01
N LEU A 73 -11.54 7.43 -0.23
CA LEU A 73 -12.26 6.20 -0.63
C LEU A 73 -13.06 5.57 0.50
N THR A 74 -12.56 5.63 1.73
CA THR A 74 -13.06 4.76 2.81
C THR A 74 -13.41 5.49 4.11
N SER A 75 -13.10 6.78 4.20
CA SER A 75 -13.15 7.62 5.41
C SER A 75 -12.19 7.18 6.54
N ILE A 76 -11.23 6.29 6.24
CA ILE A 76 -10.27 5.79 7.23
C ILE A 76 -9.10 6.76 7.35
N THR A 77 -8.88 7.30 8.55
CA THR A 77 -7.82 8.28 8.85
C THR A 77 -6.68 7.72 9.70
N HIS A 78 -7.01 6.90 10.70
CA HIS A 78 -6.05 6.33 11.66
C HIS A 78 -5.57 4.94 11.23
N LYS A 79 -4.25 4.74 11.23
CA LYS A 79 -3.60 3.50 10.79
C LYS A 79 -4.11 3.05 9.42
N ALA A 80 -4.29 4.00 8.50
CA ALA A 80 -4.88 3.73 7.20
C ALA A 80 -4.08 2.67 6.42
N PRO A 81 -4.75 1.70 5.78
CA PRO A 81 -4.08 0.83 4.81
C PRO A 81 -3.58 1.64 3.61
N ILE A 82 -2.55 1.13 2.95
CA ILE A 82 -1.88 1.76 1.82
C ILE A 82 -1.97 0.83 0.62
N ALA A 83 -2.66 1.28 -0.42
CA ALA A 83 -2.61 0.66 -1.74
C ALA A 83 -1.36 1.17 -2.47
N ILE A 84 -0.23 0.50 -2.27
CA ILE A 84 1.08 0.90 -2.85
C ILE A 84 0.96 0.92 -4.38
N SER A 85 0.42 -0.17 -4.94
CA SER A 85 0.01 -0.29 -6.34
C SER A 85 -1.29 -1.08 -6.41
N PRO A 86 -2.44 -0.41 -6.60
CA PRO A 86 -3.72 -1.08 -6.83
C PRO A 86 -3.67 -2.05 -8.02
N THR A 87 -2.97 -1.66 -9.09
CA THR A 87 -2.83 -2.44 -10.33
C THR A 87 -2.06 -3.75 -10.09
N ASP A 88 -1.02 -3.70 -9.25
CA ASP A 88 -0.20 -4.86 -8.91
C ASP A 88 -0.70 -5.62 -7.68
N GLN A 89 -1.89 -5.26 -7.17
CA GLN A 89 -2.49 -5.87 -5.98
C GLN A 89 -1.62 -5.72 -4.71
N LEU A 90 -0.82 -4.66 -4.63
CA LEU A 90 0.05 -4.37 -3.48
C LEU A 90 -0.70 -3.54 -2.43
N TYR A 91 -1.53 -4.21 -1.63
CA TYR A 91 -2.27 -3.60 -0.53
C TYR A 91 -1.65 -4.01 0.81
N PHE A 92 -1.11 -3.04 1.53
CA PHE A 92 -0.42 -3.25 2.80
C PHE A 92 -1.11 -2.50 3.92
N PHE A 93 -1.15 -3.09 5.11
CA PHE A 93 -1.71 -2.43 6.29
C PHE A 93 -0.79 -2.52 7.50
N PRO A 94 -0.77 -1.47 8.33
CA PRO A 94 0.06 -1.45 9.52
C PRO A 94 -0.61 -2.23 10.66
N THR A 95 0.19 -2.85 11.53
CA THR A 95 -0.29 -3.47 12.78
C THR A 95 -0.53 -2.43 13.88
N TYR A 96 0.28 -1.36 13.87
CA TYR A 96 0.26 -0.27 14.85
C TYR A 96 0.17 1.11 14.18
N SER A 97 0.29 2.19 14.97
CA SER A 97 0.55 3.51 14.39
C SER A 97 1.89 3.49 13.63
N TYR A 98 1.97 4.16 12.47
CA TYR A 98 3.18 4.21 11.65
C TYR A 98 4.41 4.73 12.39
N SER A 99 4.20 5.55 13.42
CA SER A 99 5.25 6.12 14.27
C SER A 99 5.82 5.15 15.30
N ARG A 100 5.15 4.02 15.57
CA ARG A 100 5.60 3.04 16.56
C ARG A 100 6.70 2.16 15.99
N LYS A 101 7.75 1.92 16.79
CA LYS A 101 8.87 1.04 16.41
C LYS A 101 8.43 -0.41 16.19
N GLU A 102 7.33 -0.84 16.82
CA GLU A 102 6.77 -2.18 16.70
C GLU A 102 5.82 -2.33 15.49
N CYS A 103 5.63 -1.27 14.69
CA CYS A 103 4.71 -1.29 13.56
C CYS A 103 5.22 -2.18 12.43
N ALA A 104 4.66 -3.38 12.33
CA ALA A 104 4.79 -4.25 11.18
C ALA A 104 3.80 -3.86 10.08
N TRP A 105 4.10 -4.28 8.86
CA TRP A 105 3.21 -4.15 7.71
C TRP A 105 2.99 -5.51 7.08
N LEU A 106 1.74 -5.80 6.74
CA LEU A 106 1.32 -7.09 6.20
C LEU A 106 0.66 -6.88 4.86
N SER A 107 0.97 -7.74 3.89
CA SER A 107 0.25 -7.80 2.62
C SER A 107 -1.13 -8.41 2.86
N HIS A 108 -2.18 -7.73 2.38
CA HIS A 108 -3.54 -8.22 2.48
C HIS A 108 -3.78 -9.52 1.72
N PHE A 109 -3.10 -9.70 0.58
CA PHE A 109 -3.29 -10.84 -0.32
C PHE A 109 -2.62 -12.12 0.16
N HIS A 110 -1.61 -12.01 1.02
CA HIS A 110 -0.84 -13.17 1.46
C HIS A 110 -1.39 -13.83 2.73
N ILE A 111 -2.42 -13.26 3.37
CA ILE A 111 -2.95 -13.76 4.64
C ILE A 111 -3.97 -14.86 4.37
N GLU A 112 -3.71 -16.05 4.91
CA GLU A 112 -4.62 -17.20 4.84
C GLU A 112 -5.58 -17.22 6.03
N ASN A 113 -5.05 -17.18 7.26
CA ASN A 113 -5.86 -17.14 8.48
C ASN A 113 -5.06 -16.55 9.66
N ASN A 114 -5.77 -16.31 10.77
CA ASN A 114 -5.18 -15.90 12.03
C ASN A 114 -5.65 -16.82 13.17
N LYS A 115 -4.80 -17.02 14.19
CA LYS A 115 -5.12 -17.77 15.41
C LYS A 115 -4.59 -17.05 16.63
N GLU A 116 -5.49 -16.76 17.56
CA GLU A 116 -5.14 -16.22 18.87
C GLU A 116 -4.48 -17.30 19.74
N LEU A 117 -3.42 -16.89 20.43
CA LEU A 117 -2.67 -17.72 21.37
C LEU A 117 -3.10 -17.41 22.81
N LYS A 118 -2.79 -18.34 23.72
CA LYS A 118 -3.13 -18.21 25.15
C LYS A 118 -2.48 -17.00 25.83
N ASP A 119 -1.36 -16.52 25.30
CA ASP A 119 -0.62 -15.35 25.78
C ASP A 119 -1.15 -14.02 25.20
N GLY A 120 -2.29 -14.04 24.50
CA GLY A 120 -2.89 -12.86 23.87
C GLY A 120 -2.22 -12.43 22.56
N ASN A 121 -1.15 -13.11 22.15
CA ASN A 121 -0.51 -12.87 20.86
C ASN A 121 -1.28 -13.52 19.72
N LEU A 122 -1.03 -13.06 18.50
CA LEU A 122 -1.69 -13.53 17.30
C LEU A 122 -0.69 -14.21 16.36
N ILE A 123 -1.02 -15.41 15.91
CA ILE A 123 -0.33 -16.08 14.81
C ILE A 123 -1.04 -15.74 13.52
N ILE A 124 -0.32 -15.18 12.56
CA ILE A 124 -0.78 -14.98 11.18
C ILE A 124 -0.16 -16.07 10.31
N ARG A 125 -1.00 -16.88 9.67
CA ARG A 125 -0.59 -17.83 8.64
C ARG A 125 -0.71 -17.20 7.27
N PHE A 126 0.32 -17.37 6.47
CA PHE A 126 0.35 -16.95 5.09
C PHE A 126 -0.03 -18.09 4.15
N ILE A 127 -0.40 -17.75 2.91
CA ILE A 127 -0.86 -18.68 1.88
C ILE A 127 0.17 -19.76 1.49
N ASN A 128 1.44 -19.55 1.80
CA ASN A 128 2.51 -20.52 1.56
C ASN A 128 2.80 -21.43 2.77
N GLY A 129 1.94 -21.41 3.79
CA GLY A 129 2.06 -22.23 5.00
C GLY A 129 3.00 -21.68 6.06
N PHE A 130 3.81 -20.65 5.76
CA PHE A 130 4.61 -19.97 6.78
C PHE A 130 3.74 -19.14 7.71
N ALA A 131 4.25 -18.84 8.90
CA ALA A 131 3.53 -18.06 9.89
C ALA A 131 4.43 -17.09 10.64
N VAL A 132 3.83 -16.00 11.12
CA VAL A 132 4.49 -15.03 12.00
C VAL A 132 3.67 -14.83 13.27
N LYS A 133 4.37 -14.69 14.39
CA LYS A 133 3.77 -14.32 15.68
C LYS A 133 3.87 -12.81 15.86
N LEU A 134 2.76 -12.17 16.18
CA LEU A 134 2.66 -10.74 16.39
C LEU A 134 2.02 -10.48 17.75
N GLU A 135 2.59 -9.54 18.50
CA GLU A 135 1.96 -8.99 19.69
C GLU A 135 0.89 -7.99 19.23
N ILE A 136 -0.32 -8.45 19.01
CA ILE A 136 -1.51 -7.66 18.65
C ILE A 136 -2.76 -8.48 18.96
N SER A 137 -3.83 -7.83 19.41
CA SER A 137 -5.11 -8.54 19.59
C SER A 137 -5.71 -8.97 18.25
N LYS A 138 -6.45 -10.09 18.27
CA LYS A 138 -7.22 -10.56 17.12
C LYS A 138 -8.14 -9.46 16.55
N SER A 139 -8.87 -8.77 17.41
CA SER A 139 -9.78 -7.68 17.01
C SER A 139 -9.08 -6.51 16.32
N SER A 140 -7.90 -6.10 16.80
CA SER A 140 -7.13 -5.01 16.17
C SER A 140 -6.61 -5.43 14.80
N PHE A 141 -6.15 -6.67 14.66
CA PHE A 141 -5.72 -7.23 13.38
C PHE A 141 -6.87 -7.33 12.38
N GLU A 142 -7.99 -7.95 12.77
CA GLU A 142 -9.16 -8.14 11.90
C GLU A 142 -9.73 -6.79 11.45
N ASN A 143 -9.75 -5.79 12.34
CA ASN A 143 -10.11 -4.43 11.94
C ASN A 143 -9.21 -3.86 10.84
N GLN A 144 -7.89 -4.05 10.93
CA GLN A 144 -6.97 -3.58 9.90
C GLN A 144 -7.11 -4.37 8.60
N GLN A 145 -7.32 -5.68 8.69
CA GLN A 145 -7.58 -6.54 7.54
C GLN A 145 -8.89 -6.13 6.81
N ASN A 146 -9.98 -5.95 7.55
CA ASN A 146 -11.28 -5.54 7.01
C ASN A 146 -11.25 -4.14 6.40
N ARG A 147 -10.54 -3.20 7.03
CA ARG A 147 -10.28 -1.86 6.49
C ARG A 147 -9.55 -1.93 5.14
N THR A 148 -8.61 -2.85 5.01
CA THR A 148 -7.85 -3.05 3.76
C THR A 148 -8.71 -3.70 2.69
N ALA A 149 -9.55 -4.68 3.07
CA ALA A 149 -10.53 -5.27 2.17
C ALA A 149 -11.49 -4.21 1.62
N LYS A 150 -12.02 -3.33 2.48
CA LYS A 150 -12.86 -2.20 2.07
C LYS A 150 -12.13 -1.32 1.05
N LEU A 151 -10.90 -0.91 1.34
CA LEU A 151 -10.10 -0.09 0.41
C LEU A 151 -9.93 -0.78 -0.95
N ARG A 152 -9.62 -2.07 -0.97
CA ARG A 152 -9.47 -2.85 -2.19
C ARG A 152 -10.77 -2.87 -3.01
N THR A 153 -11.90 -3.16 -2.39
CA THR A 153 -13.21 -3.17 -3.05
C THR A 153 -13.54 -1.81 -3.67
N GLU A 154 -13.30 -0.70 -2.95
CA GLU A 154 -13.55 0.65 -3.47
C GLU A 154 -12.70 0.96 -4.72
N TYR A 155 -11.44 0.53 -4.75
CA TYR A 155 -10.59 0.66 -5.94
C TYR A 155 -11.10 -0.16 -7.12
N GLU A 156 -11.51 -1.41 -6.88
CA GLU A 156 -12.06 -2.30 -7.91
C GLU A 156 -13.36 -1.76 -8.48
N ASP A 157 -14.25 -1.24 -7.63
CA ASP A 157 -15.51 -0.64 -8.06
C ASP A 157 -15.30 0.66 -8.82
N ARG A 158 -14.37 1.53 -8.40
CA ARG A 158 -14.02 2.73 -9.17
C ARG A 158 -13.48 2.39 -10.55
N LYS A 159 -12.65 1.34 -10.67
CA LYS A 159 -12.14 0.89 -11.98
C LYS A 159 -13.26 0.45 -12.91
N LYS A 160 -14.30 -0.21 -12.39
CA LYS A 160 -15.50 -0.60 -13.16
C LYS A 160 -16.39 0.60 -13.52
N LYS A 161 -16.41 1.64 -12.68
CA LYS A 161 -17.25 2.84 -12.83
C LYS A 161 -16.63 3.96 -13.66
N GLN A 162 -15.38 3.84 -14.13
CA GLN A 162 -14.84 4.76 -15.12
C GLN A 162 -15.58 4.57 -16.45
N GLY A 163 -16.74 5.21 -16.56
CA GLY A 163 -17.57 5.24 -17.76
C GLY A 163 -17.12 6.33 -18.74
N ASN A 164 -17.84 6.42 -19.86
CA ASN A 164 -17.62 7.45 -20.85
C ASN A 164 -17.85 8.85 -20.25
N PRO A 165 -17.13 9.88 -20.73
CA PRO A 165 -17.36 11.25 -20.31
C PRO A 165 -18.83 11.65 -20.53
N SER A 166 -19.42 12.30 -19.53
CA SER A 166 -20.71 12.96 -19.69
C SER A 166 -20.50 14.35 -20.27
N PHE A 167 -21.00 14.56 -21.48
CA PHE A 167 -20.92 15.85 -22.14
C PHE A 167 -22.01 16.78 -21.59
N LYS A 168 -21.63 18.02 -21.32
CA LYS A 168 -22.55 19.12 -21.07
C LYS A 168 -22.31 20.17 -22.14
N GLU A 169 -23.40 20.70 -22.68
CA GLU A 169 -23.33 21.77 -23.66
C GLU A 169 -22.91 23.07 -22.97
N ILE A 170 -22.12 23.87 -23.69
CA ILE A 170 -21.76 25.22 -23.28
C ILE A 170 -22.89 26.15 -23.71
N ASP A 171 -23.19 27.17 -22.90
CA ASP A 171 -24.15 28.20 -23.28
C ASP A 171 -23.66 28.93 -24.55
N LYS A 172 -24.53 29.07 -25.55
CA LYS A 172 -24.22 29.74 -26.83
C LYS A 172 -23.65 31.15 -26.64
N SER A 173 -24.06 31.85 -25.59
CA SER A 173 -23.55 33.20 -25.28
C SER A 173 -22.10 33.21 -24.80
N GLU A 174 -21.65 32.12 -24.17
CA GLU A 174 -20.27 31.94 -23.71
C GLU A 174 -19.39 31.31 -24.78
N GLU A 175 -19.95 30.50 -25.68
CA GLU A 175 -19.23 29.84 -26.77
C GLU A 175 -18.45 30.83 -27.64
N SER A 176 -19.07 31.96 -28.00
CA SER A 176 -18.43 33.03 -28.79
C SER A 176 -17.28 33.75 -28.07
N LYS A 177 -17.17 33.61 -26.75
CA LYS A 177 -16.11 34.21 -25.92
C LYS A 177 -14.94 33.26 -25.70
N LEU A 178 -15.08 31.98 -26.06
CA LEU A 178 -14.02 30.99 -25.93
C LEU A 178 -12.95 31.25 -26.97
N THR A 179 -11.77 31.59 -26.49
CA THR A 179 -10.57 31.78 -27.32
C THR A 179 -9.42 30.99 -26.71
N PRO A 180 -8.51 30.42 -27.52
CA PRO A 180 -7.37 29.73 -26.96
C PRO A 180 -6.47 30.74 -26.21
N ALA A 181 -5.99 30.34 -25.04
CA ALA A 181 -5.28 31.21 -24.09
C ALA A 181 -3.92 31.71 -24.60
N TYR A 182 -3.25 30.99 -25.49
CA TYR A 182 -1.91 31.35 -25.97
C TYR A 182 -1.69 31.12 -27.47
N GLU A 183 -2.70 30.62 -28.20
CA GLU A 183 -2.62 30.44 -29.65
C GLU A 183 -3.90 30.91 -30.34
N LYS A 184 -3.85 31.06 -31.67
CA LYS A 184 -5.06 31.36 -32.45
C LYS A 184 -6.00 30.16 -32.54
N VAL A 185 -5.45 28.94 -32.63
CA VAL A 185 -6.18 27.67 -32.67
C VAL A 185 -5.29 26.60 -32.02
N TYR A 186 -5.85 25.79 -31.12
CA TYR A 186 -5.12 24.65 -30.53
C TYR A 186 -5.22 23.37 -31.35
N PHE A 187 -6.33 23.15 -32.05
CA PHE A 187 -6.63 21.91 -32.74
C PHE A 187 -6.49 22.11 -34.25
N VAL A 188 -5.39 21.64 -34.81
CA VAL A 188 -5.06 21.71 -36.24
C VAL A 188 -4.78 20.31 -36.77
N ARG A 189 -5.02 20.09 -38.07
CA ARG A 189 -4.58 18.84 -38.72
C ARG A 189 -3.12 18.99 -39.12
N GLU A 190 -2.34 17.94 -38.90
CA GLU A 190 -0.88 17.95 -39.12
C GLU A 190 -0.47 18.33 -40.56
N GLY A 191 -1.32 18.09 -41.57
CA GLY A 191 -1.07 18.50 -42.95
C GLY A 191 -1.53 19.92 -43.33
N GLU A 192 -2.12 20.66 -42.39
CA GLU A 192 -2.66 22.03 -42.59
C GLU A 192 -1.84 23.09 -41.84
N VAL A 193 -0.71 22.69 -41.23
CA VAL A 193 0.25 23.56 -40.52
C VAL A 193 1.42 23.90 -41.42
#